data_AF-A0A936CXT6-F1
#
_entry.id   AF-A0A936CXT6-F1
#
_cell.length_a   1.000
_cell.length_b   1.000
_cell.length_c   1.000
_cell.angle_alpha   90.00
_cell.angle_beta   90.00
_cell.angle_gamma   90.00
#
_symmetry.space_group_name_H-M   'P 1'
#
loop_
_entity.id
_entity.type
_entity.pdbx_description
1 polymer ?
#
loop_
_entity_poly.entity_id
_entity_poly.type
_entity_poly.pdbx_seq_one_letter_code
_entity_poly.pdbx_strand_id
1 'polypeptide(L)'
;MSTATGLDNGTPGSRELADRRITTFLAGRTPEVVFFLGHGDGSYTEALRRRTAATILVWEPGLGAAPTLPPGVQVLGRLGELVAAAAAITDLAAREVAVGAIPELRERSPDAFARFVDTVRRVIATARMRRVTVARSAGTWLNHLATNLPHLATQPPFDLLAGAGTGLPGVVIGAGPSLDRGLEALRQLQGRAVLCAASTALPPLARAGIVPDLVVVVEANDNTAHFTGIPHLERMVLLADPQGHPAHFAVPPARNLALAVRDTAAGDWLERAWGCRPLASGGSVACTALSALHRLGCDPLVLTGMDLALTDGRTHAAGSTQGRRQGRFDAATGRFLFSSEDRPVSGAWQAELAPAWGGEASVPTRPAFNVYRLWFESAAETWAADRSLVNATGGGARIHGYREVDPDDLVGLLAERLPPSGADDRAGRLAEMAAGLIAPDAAALWGEVAGELRALAAAAEAAVAAAQLAGRALAELEAGQHTRLARTLPRLSAAEATLGERTRTTRLLNALVGEKAAVAARGQARPPAADRLAATAWSLRQSRRISEAVAGGAAELAARFGPLSPSSAPAPPRTSPAAP
;
A
#
# COMPACT_ATOMS: atom_id res chain seq x y z
N MET A 1 34.63 -40.39 3.33
CA MET A 1 34.01 -39.10 2.96
C MET A 1 32.71 -39.39 2.24
N SER A 2 31.58 -39.31 2.95
CA SER A 2 30.24 -39.29 2.36
C SER A 2 29.40 -38.36 3.22
N THR A 3 29.07 -37.21 2.64
CA THR A 3 28.22 -36.16 3.21
C THR A 3 26.77 -36.56 3.01
N ALA A 4 26.13 -37.06 4.06
CA ALA A 4 24.68 -37.17 4.14
C ALA A 4 24.15 -35.95 4.89
N THR A 5 23.64 -34.98 4.13
CA THR A 5 22.82 -33.87 4.63
C THR A 5 21.49 -34.43 5.13
N GLY A 6 21.39 -34.62 6.45
CA GLY A 6 20.14 -34.99 7.11
C GLY A 6 19.20 -33.79 7.17
N LEU A 7 18.09 -33.87 6.42
CA LEU A 7 16.85 -33.23 6.86
C LEU A 7 16.46 -33.95 8.16
N ASP A 8 16.41 -33.20 9.26
CA ASP A 8 15.91 -33.72 10.52
C ASP A 8 14.43 -34.04 10.33
N ASN A 9 14.18 -35.34 10.20
CA ASN A 9 12.97 -35.92 9.67
C ASN A 9 12.15 -36.36 10.88
N GLY A 10 11.08 -35.63 11.20
CA GLY A 10 10.18 -35.92 12.31
C GLY A 10 9.82 -37.42 12.44
N THR A 11 9.52 -37.85 13.68
CA THR A 11 9.25 -39.27 13.99
C THR A 11 8.27 -39.92 13.01
N PRO A 12 8.45 -41.19 12.59
CA PRO A 12 7.63 -41.83 11.56
C PRO A 12 6.11 -41.67 11.74
N GLY A 13 5.63 -41.66 12.99
CA GLY A 13 4.21 -41.45 13.31
C GLY A 13 3.69 -40.02 13.09
N SER A 14 4.53 -38.97 13.24
CA SER A 14 4.12 -37.58 12.98
C SER A 14 3.92 -37.32 11.48
N ARG A 15 4.73 -37.97 10.65
CA ARG A 15 4.67 -37.87 9.18
C ARG A 15 3.40 -38.48 8.59
N GLU A 16 3.06 -39.70 8.99
CA GLU A 16 1.87 -40.40 8.50
C GLU A 16 0.58 -39.66 8.91
N LEU A 17 0.56 -39.14 10.14
CA LEU A 17 -0.53 -38.30 10.63
C LEU A 17 -0.67 -37.00 9.82
N ALA A 18 0.43 -36.30 9.58
CA ALA A 18 0.45 -35.07 8.79
C ALA A 18 -0.04 -35.34 7.35
N ASP A 19 0.42 -36.43 6.72
CA ASP A 19 0.01 -36.82 5.38
C ASP A 19 -1.50 -37.05 5.26
N ARG A 20 -2.09 -37.81 6.20
CA ARG A 20 -3.54 -38.04 6.25
C ARG A 20 -4.34 -36.75 6.45
N ARG A 21 -3.88 -35.89 7.36
CA ARG A 21 -4.54 -34.61 7.67
C ARG A 21 -4.45 -33.62 6.52
N ILE A 22 -3.30 -33.49 5.86
CA ILE A 22 -3.16 -32.61 4.68
C ILE A 22 -3.99 -33.12 3.51
N THR A 23 -4.08 -34.44 3.32
CA THR A 23 -4.94 -35.05 2.29
C THR A 23 -6.40 -34.66 2.52
N THR A 24 -6.86 -34.73 3.77
CA THR A 24 -8.21 -34.30 4.18
C THR A 24 -8.38 -32.79 4.04
N PHE A 25 -7.38 -31.99 4.41
CA PHE A 25 -7.41 -30.53 4.32
C PHE A 25 -7.57 -30.05 2.88
N LEU A 26 -6.84 -30.65 1.93
CA LEU A 26 -6.97 -30.30 0.52
C LEU A 26 -8.29 -30.82 -0.05
N ALA A 27 -8.73 -32.02 0.34
CA ALA A 27 -10.01 -32.61 -0.10
C ALA A 27 -10.21 -32.60 -1.63
N GLY A 28 -9.13 -32.84 -2.39
CA GLY A 28 -9.16 -32.79 -3.86
C GLY A 28 -9.17 -31.38 -4.46
N ARG A 29 -9.17 -30.33 -3.66
CA ARG A 29 -8.99 -28.94 -4.12
C ARG A 29 -7.56 -28.72 -4.59
N THR A 30 -7.40 -27.78 -5.52
CA THR A 30 -6.10 -27.41 -6.11
C THR A 30 -5.80 -25.94 -5.82
N PRO A 31 -5.55 -25.57 -4.54
CA PRO A 31 -5.28 -24.19 -4.20
C PRO A 31 -4.02 -23.70 -4.90
N GLU A 32 -4.00 -22.41 -5.25
CA GLU A 32 -2.84 -21.72 -5.81
C GLU A 32 -2.00 -21.06 -4.71
N VAL A 33 -2.62 -20.71 -3.59
CA VAL A 33 -1.96 -20.17 -2.39
C VAL A 33 -2.46 -20.88 -1.14
N VAL A 34 -1.53 -21.27 -0.26
CA VAL A 34 -1.84 -21.87 1.03
C VAL A 34 -1.28 -21.00 2.15
N PHE A 35 -2.15 -20.54 3.04
CA PHE A 35 -1.76 -19.96 4.33
C PHE A 35 -1.84 -21.04 5.40
N PHE A 36 -0.78 -21.22 6.19
CA PHE A 36 -0.75 -22.26 7.22
C PHE A 36 -0.22 -21.72 8.56
N LEU A 37 -0.88 -22.08 9.67
CA LEU A 37 -0.38 -21.80 11.02
C LEU A 37 0.39 -22.99 11.57
N GLY A 38 1.65 -22.75 11.91
CA GLY A 38 2.57 -23.73 12.49
C GLY A 38 3.39 -24.47 11.42
N HIS A 39 4.70 -24.40 11.58
CA HIS A 39 5.68 -25.27 10.94
C HIS A 39 5.94 -26.53 11.77
N GLY A 40 6.05 -26.40 13.10
CA GLY A 40 6.33 -27.52 14.01
C GLY A 40 7.64 -28.23 13.66
N ASP A 41 7.58 -29.56 13.52
CA ASP A 41 8.70 -30.42 13.08
C ASP A 41 8.89 -30.45 11.55
N GLY A 42 8.14 -29.62 10.81
CA GLY A 42 8.16 -29.55 9.36
C GLY A 42 7.32 -30.61 8.64
N SER A 43 6.78 -31.61 9.33
CA SER A 43 6.03 -32.73 8.70
C SER A 43 4.82 -32.26 7.89
N TYR A 44 4.07 -31.27 8.39
CA TYR A 44 2.92 -30.69 7.67
C TYR A 44 3.33 -29.86 6.46
N THR A 45 4.40 -29.09 6.58
CA THR A 45 4.95 -28.27 5.48
C THR A 45 5.44 -29.16 4.34
N GLU A 46 6.13 -30.26 4.66
CA GLU A 46 6.58 -31.26 3.69
C GLU A 46 5.40 -31.97 3.02
N ALA A 47 4.40 -32.38 3.81
CA ALA A 47 3.17 -33.02 3.32
C ALA A 47 2.37 -32.12 2.37
N LEU A 48 2.29 -30.81 2.65
CA LEU A 48 1.69 -29.79 1.77
C LEU A 48 2.47 -29.71 0.46
N ARG A 49 3.80 -29.55 0.51
CA ARG A 49 4.61 -29.39 -0.69
C ARG A 49 4.53 -30.58 -1.63
N ARG A 50 4.47 -31.82 -1.10
CA ARG A 50 4.30 -33.05 -1.91
C ARG A 50 2.97 -33.12 -2.66
N ARG A 51 1.93 -32.41 -2.20
CA ARG A 51 0.53 -32.58 -2.69
C ARG A 51 -0.02 -31.39 -3.45
N THR A 52 0.63 -30.23 -3.38
CA THR A 52 0.24 -29.06 -4.17
C THR A 52 1.48 -28.39 -4.76
N ALA A 53 1.30 -27.64 -5.85
CA ALA A 53 2.31 -26.74 -6.43
C ALA A 53 2.12 -25.28 -5.96
N ALA A 54 1.16 -25.01 -5.07
CA ALA A 54 0.86 -23.68 -4.53
C ALA A 54 2.07 -22.94 -3.95
N THR A 55 1.99 -21.61 -3.90
CA THR A 55 2.80 -20.83 -2.96
C THR A 55 2.32 -21.11 -1.54
N ILE A 56 3.21 -21.55 -0.65
CA ILE A 56 2.89 -21.92 0.74
C ILE A 56 3.53 -20.89 1.67
N LEU A 57 2.70 -20.17 2.43
CA LEU A 57 3.12 -19.22 3.45
C LEU A 57 2.73 -19.76 4.83
N VAL A 58 3.72 -20.10 5.63
CA VAL A 58 3.55 -20.63 6.98
C VAL A 58 3.93 -19.56 7.99
N TRP A 59 3.07 -19.30 8.99
CA TRP A 59 3.45 -18.51 10.16
C TRP A 59 3.73 -19.43 11.35
N GLU A 60 4.92 -19.35 11.91
CA GLU A 60 5.34 -20.09 13.11
C GLU A 60 5.61 -19.11 14.26
N PRO A 61 4.71 -19.03 15.27
CA PRO A 61 4.92 -18.18 16.42
C PRO A 61 6.17 -18.59 17.20
N GLY A 62 7.11 -17.65 17.40
CA GLY A 62 8.36 -17.93 18.11
C GLY A 62 9.36 -18.74 17.29
N LEU A 63 9.29 -18.64 15.95
CA LEU A 63 10.28 -19.21 15.05
C LEU A 63 11.70 -18.84 15.50
N GLY A 64 12.54 -19.86 15.70
CA GLY A 64 13.97 -19.69 15.95
C GLY A 64 14.75 -19.43 14.66
N ALA A 65 15.77 -20.24 14.40
CA ALA A 65 16.50 -20.17 13.13
C ALA A 65 15.61 -20.55 11.94
N ALA A 66 15.79 -19.85 10.81
CA ALA A 66 15.03 -20.12 9.59
C ALA A 66 15.31 -21.55 9.09
N PRO A 67 14.27 -22.37 8.85
CA PRO A 67 14.46 -23.74 8.37
C PRO A 67 14.93 -23.75 6.92
N THR A 68 15.56 -24.85 6.49
CA THR A 68 15.82 -25.10 5.06
C THR A 68 14.52 -25.49 4.39
N LEU A 69 14.10 -24.74 3.36
CA LEU A 69 12.79 -24.88 2.74
C LEU A 69 12.87 -25.20 1.25
N PRO A 70 11.93 -26.01 0.72
CA PRO A 70 11.81 -26.22 -0.72
C PRO A 70 11.29 -24.96 -1.43
N PRO A 71 11.53 -24.82 -2.75
CA PRO A 71 11.03 -23.68 -3.52
C PRO A 71 9.51 -23.47 -3.39
N GLY A 72 9.12 -22.20 -3.28
CA GLY A 72 7.72 -21.80 -3.14
C GLY A 72 7.12 -22.02 -1.74
N VAL A 73 7.95 -22.30 -0.73
CA VAL A 73 7.55 -22.39 0.68
C VAL A 73 8.30 -21.33 1.48
N GLN A 74 7.58 -20.59 2.33
CA GLN A 74 8.14 -19.65 3.29
C GLN A 74 7.61 -19.95 4.69
N VAL A 75 8.50 -19.99 5.67
CA VAL A 75 8.16 -20.06 7.10
C VAL A 75 8.57 -18.74 7.73
N LEU A 76 7.61 -18.05 8.33
CA LEU A 76 7.70 -16.66 8.75
C LEU A 76 7.47 -16.60 10.25
N GLY A 77 8.33 -15.86 10.96
CA GLY A 77 8.26 -15.79 12.43
C GLY A 77 7.26 -14.74 12.92
N ARG A 78 6.99 -13.73 12.09
CA ARG A 78 6.14 -12.58 12.44
C ARG A 78 4.94 -12.45 11.51
N LEU A 79 3.84 -11.88 12.02
CA LEU A 79 2.65 -11.66 11.21
C LEU A 79 2.89 -10.57 10.17
N GLY A 80 3.69 -9.54 10.44
CA GLY A 80 4.07 -8.54 9.45
C GLY A 80 4.80 -9.14 8.24
N GLU A 81 5.66 -10.15 8.45
CA GLU A 81 6.31 -10.90 7.38
C GLU A 81 5.29 -11.67 6.51
N LEU A 82 4.29 -12.29 7.14
CA LEU A 82 3.19 -12.96 6.44
C LEU A 82 2.40 -11.98 5.56
N VAL A 83 2.10 -10.79 6.09
CA VAL A 83 1.42 -9.72 5.36
C VAL A 83 2.26 -9.27 4.16
N ALA A 84 3.57 -9.04 4.35
CA ALA A 84 4.48 -8.64 3.29
C ALA A 84 4.61 -9.70 2.19
N ALA A 85 4.80 -10.96 2.57
CA ALA A 85 4.90 -12.09 1.65
C ALA A 85 3.62 -12.25 0.82
N ALA A 86 2.46 -12.10 1.46
CA ALA A 86 1.19 -12.16 0.76
C ALA A 86 0.94 -10.96 -0.17
N ALA A 87 1.40 -9.76 0.22
CA ALA A 87 1.33 -8.58 -0.63
C ALA A 87 2.18 -8.70 -1.90
N ALA A 88 3.25 -9.51 -1.87
CA ALA A 88 4.08 -9.81 -3.03
C ALA A 88 3.44 -10.80 -4.02
N ILE A 89 2.34 -11.47 -3.64
CA ILE A 89 1.62 -12.38 -4.55
C ILE A 89 0.74 -11.56 -5.48
N THR A 90 1.18 -11.40 -6.73
CA THR A 90 0.40 -10.76 -7.79
C THR A 90 -0.95 -11.45 -7.96
N ASP A 91 -2.02 -10.64 -8.00
CA ASP A 91 -3.41 -11.11 -8.16
C ASP A 91 -3.90 -12.07 -7.07
N LEU A 92 -3.36 -12.02 -5.84
CA LEU A 92 -3.86 -12.83 -4.70
C LEU A 92 -5.39 -12.83 -4.59
N ALA A 93 -6.03 -11.70 -4.87
CA ALA A 93 -7.49 -11.54 -4.86
C ALA A 93 -8.26 -12.49 -5.79
N ALA A 94 -7.62 -12.98 -6.86
CA ALA A 94 -8.20 -13.85 -7.88
C ALA A 94 -7.75 -15.32 -7.74
N ARG A 95 -6.85 -15.63 -6.80
CA ARG A 95 -6.31 -16.99 -6.60
C ARG A 95 -7.24 -17.86 -5.77
N GLU A 96 -7.23 -19.16 -6.02
CA GLU A 96 -7.83 -20.13 -5.08
C GLU A 96 -6.95 -20.24 -3.82
N VAL A 97 -7.49 -19.86 -2.67
CA VAL A 97 -6.75 -19.83 -1.39
C VAL A 97 -7.26 -20.90 -0.44
N ALA A 98 -6.33 -21.64 0.18
CA ALA A 98 -6.63 -22.51 1.32
C ALA A 98 -5.96 -21.98 2.60
N VAL A 99 -6.67 -22.07 3.73
CA VAL A 99 -6.18 -21.62 5.04
C VAL A 99 -6.28 -22.77 6.02
N GLY A 100 -5.14 -23.19 6.58
CA GLY A 100 -5.04 -24.32 7.49
C GLY A 100 -4.19 -24.01 8.74
N ALA A 101 -4.15 -24.95 9.67
CA ALA A 101 -3.34 -24.87 10.87
C ALA A 101 -2.97 -26.28 11.35
N ILE A 102 -1.85 -26.39 12.06
CA ILE A 102 -1.55 -27.56 12.89
C ILE A 102 -2.60 -27.62 14.02
N PRO A 103 -3.39 -28.70 14.14
CA PRO A 103 -4.45 -28.80 15.16
C PRO A 103 -3.94 -28.60 16.58
N GLU A 104 -2.77 -29.15 16.90
CA GLU A 104 -2.16 -29.06 18.22
C GLU A 104 -1.80 -27.61 18.59
N LEU A 105 -1.33 -26.81 17.63
CA LEU A 105 -1.01 -25.40 17.85
C LEU A 105 -2.29 -24.56 17.98
N ARG A 106 -3.34 -24.90 17.23
CA ARG A 106 -4.66 -24.26 17.35
C ARG A 106 -5.24 -24.47 18.75
N GLU A 107 -5.09 -25.66 19.32
CA GLU A 107 -5.60 -25.98 20.66
C GLU A 107 -4.74 -25.36 21.77
N ARG A 108 -3.41 -25.39 21.63
CA ARG A 108 -2.47 -24.86 22.63
C ARG A 108 -2.44 -23.32 22.66
N SER A 109 -2.70 -22.65 21.54
CA SER A 109 -2.65 -21.20 21.42
C SER A 109 -3.85 -20.64 20.65
N PRO A 110 -5.07 -20.65 21.23
CA PRO A 110 -6.27 -20.14 20.58
C PRO A 110 -6.14 -18.68 20.12
N ASP A 111 -5.44 -17.84 20.91
CA ASP A 111 -5.19 -16.44 20.57
C ASP A 111 -4.29 -16.29 19.34
N ALA A 112 -3.25 -17.13 19.20
CA ALA A 112 -2.41 -17.13 18.03
C ALA A 112 -3.20 -17.55 16.78
N PHE A 113 -4.05 -18.58 16.92
CA PHE A 113 -4.94 -18.99 15.84
C PHE A 113 -5.93 -17.88 15.45
N ALA A 114 -6.54 -17.20 16.42
CA ALA A 114 -7.43 -16.08 16.17
C ALA A 114 -6.72 -14.94 15.42
N ARG A 115 -5.52 -14.53 15.88
CA ARG A 115 -4.70 -13.52 15.19
C ARG A 115 -4.34 -13.95 13.77
N PHE A 116 -3.88 -15.18 13.57
CA PHE A 116 -3.54 -15.71 12.25
C PHE A 116 -4.73 -15.66 11.28
N VAL A 117 -5.88 -16.20 11.69
CA VAL A 117 -7.09 -16.24 10.86
C VAL A 117 -7.55 -14.82 10.53
N ASP A 118 -7.52 -13.92 11.51
CA ASP A 118 -7.87 -12.51 11.32
C ASP A 118 -6.91 -11.83 10.32
N THR A 119 -5.59 -12.01 10.49
CA THR A 119 -4.59 -11.48 9.55
C THR A 119 -4.79 -12.01 8.14
N VAL A 120 -4.96 -13.33 7.94
CA VAL A 120 -5.15 -13.92 6.61
C VAL A 120 -6.44 -13.42 5.95
N ARG A 121 -7.54 -13.38 6.69
CA ARG A 121 -8.81 -12.81 6.19
C ARG A 121 -8.63 -11.37 5.72
N ARG A 122 -7.89 -10.57 6.49
CA ARG A 122 -7.64 -9.15 6.18
C ARG A 122 -6.69 -8.96 5.00
N VAL A 123 -5.66 -9.76 4.88
CA VAL A 123 -4.75 -9.74 3.72
C VAL A 123 -5.53 -10.02 2.43
N ILE A 124 -6.40 -11.04 2.44
CA ILE A 124 -7.25 -11.38 1.30
C ILE A 124 -8.25 -10.26 1.02
N ALA A 125 -8.91 -9.73 2.05
CA ALA A 125 -9.84 -8.60 1.91
C ALA A 125 -9.13 -7.36 1.36
N THR A 126 -7.92 -7.07 1.81
CA THR A 126 -7.08 -5.96 1.34
C THR A 126 -6.69 -6.15 -0.11
N ALA A 127 -6.25 -7.34 -0.50
CA ALA A 127 -5.93 -7.65 -1.89
C ALA A 127 -7.16 -7.43 -2.80
N ARG A 128 -8.35 -7.85 -2.35
CA ARG A 128 -9.61 -7.63 -3.07
C ARG A 128 -9.97 -6.15 -3.17
N MET A 129 -9.87 -5.40 -2.07
CA MET A 129 -10.11 -3.96 -2.04
C MET A 129 -9.14 -3.23 -2.97
N ARG A 130 -7.83 -3.48 -2.85
CA ARG A 130 -6.79 -2.90 -3.72
C ARG A 130 -7.09 -3.16 -5.19
N ARG A 131 -7.47 -4.39 -5.56
CA ARG A 131 -7.84 -4.71 -6.94
C ARG A 131 -9.02 -3.88 -7.44
N VAL A 132 -10.05 -3.68 -6.62
CA VAL A 132 -11.22 -2.85 -6.99
C VAL A 132 -10.84 -1.37 -7.08
N THR A 133 -10.02 -0.86 -6.17
CA THR A 133 -9.56 0.54 -6.17
C THR A 133 -8.69 0.81 -7.39
N VAL A 134 -7.67 -0.02 -7.65
CA VAL A 134 -6.82 0.10 -8.85
C VAL A 134 -7.69 0.05 -10.12
N ALA A 135 -8.62 -0.91 -10.20
CA ALA A 135 -9.51 -1.03 -11.36
C ALA A 135 -10.51 0.15 -11.53
N ARG A 136 -10.66 1.04 -10.55
CA ARG A 136 -11.52 2.24 -10.67
C ARG A 136 -10.73 3.52 -10.83
N SER A 137 -9.49 3.55 -10.35
CA SER A 137 -8.74 4.79 -10.15
C SER A 137 -7.44 4.84 -10.94
N ALA A 138 -6.94 3.73 -11.51
CA ALA A 138 -5.68 3.71 -12.25
C ALA A 138 -5.70 4.71 -13.41
N GLY A 139 -6.76 4.73 -14.21
CA GLY A 139 -6.93 5.75 -15.27
C GLY A 139 -6.79 7.19 -14.76
N THR A 140 -7.41 7.54 -13.63
CA THR A 140 -7.31 8.88 -13.02
C THR A 140 -5.90 9.17 -12.51
N TRP A 141 -5.31 8.27 -11.72
CA TRP A 141 -3.96 8.43 -11.17
C TRP A 141 -2.90 8.60 -12.24
N LEU A 142 -3.03 7.87 -13.35
CA LEU A 142 -2.11 7.97 -14.49
C LEU A 142 -2.26 9.29 -15.23
N ASN A 143 -3.49 9.84 -15.35
CA ASN A 143 -3.69 11.17 -15.91
C ASN A 143 -3.08 12.24 -15.01
N HIS A 144 -3.31 12.17 -13.70
CA HIS A 144 -2.70 13.08 -12.75
C HIS A 144 -1.18 13.00 -12.80
N LEU A 145 -0.61 11.80 -12.82
CA LEU A 145 0.84 11.63 -12.92
C LEU A 145 1.40 12.30 -14.18
N ALA A 146 0.75 12.14 -15.34
CA ALA A 146 1.15 12.81 -16.57
C ALA A 146 1.06 14.34 -16.46
N THR A 147 -0.03 14.86 -15.87
CA THR A 147 -0.22 16.30 -15.62
C THR A 147 0.79 16.86 -14.62
N ASN A 148 1.16 16.08 -13.61
CA ASN A 148 2.04 16.50 -12.52
C ASN A 148 3.53 16.34 -12.86
N LEU A 149 3.87 15.60 -13.91
CA LEU A 149 5.26 15.32 -14.29
C LEU A 149 6.14 16.58 -14.46
N PRO A 150 5.67 17.69 -15.07
CA PRO A 150 6.39 18.98 -15.06
C PRO A 150 6.69 19.53 -13.66
N HIS A 151 5.77 19.37 -12.70
CA HIS A 151 5.98 19.78 -11.32
C HIS A 151 7.03 18.89 -10.64
N LEU A 152 7.00 17.58 -10.88
CA LEU A 152 8.00 16.66 -10.34
C LEU A 152 9.40 17.03 -10.82
N ALA A 153 9.56 17.34 -12.12
CA ALA A 153 10.84 17.73 -12.70
C ALA A 153 11.45 19.01 -12.10
N THR A 154 10.69 19.80 -11.35
CA THR A 154 11.15 21.07 -10.76
C THR A 154 11.15 21.07 -9.22
N GLN A 155 10.67 20.00 -8.59
CA GLN A 155 10.57 19.91 -7.13
C GLN A 155 11.67 19.03 -6.55
N PRO A 156 12.32 19.44 -5.45
CA PRO A 156 13.28 18.60 -4.77
C PRO A 156 12.57 17.35 -4.21
N PRO A 157 13.22 16.17 -4.26
CA PRO A 157 12.69 15.01 -3.58
C PRO A 157 12.79 15.19 -2.07
N PHE A 158 11.76 14.72 -1.36
CA PHE A 158 11.74 14.73 0.11
C PHE A 158 12.95 14.03 0.74
N ASP A 159 13.55 13.04 0.05
CA ASP A 159 14.68 12.28 0.57
C ASP A 159 15.93 13.12 0.86
N LEU A 160 16.02 14.34 0.30
CA LEU A 160 17.09 15.30 0.64
C LEU A 160 17.02 15.80 2.08
N LEU A 161 15.86 15.66 2.74
CA LEU A 161 15.70 15.98 4.17
C LEU A 161 15.98 14.78 5.07
N ALA A 162 16.41 13.63 4.55
CA ALA A 162 16.68 12.45 5.37
C ALA A 162 17.66 12.79 6.51
N GLY A 163 17.29 12.41 7.73
CA GLY A 163 18.06 12.72 8.95
C GLY A 163 17.89 14.14 9.50
N ALA A 164 17.16 15.06 8.86
CA ALA A 164 17.01 16.44 9.33
C ALA A 164 16.26 16.56 10.68
N GLY A 165 15.47 15.55 11.05
CA GLY A 165 14.78 15.46 12.34
C GLY A 165 15.54 14.67 13.41
N THR A 166 16.81 14.33 13.18
CA THR A 166 17.60 13.53 14.13
C THR A 166 17.69 14.22 15.50
N GLY A 167 17.34 13.48 16.55
CA GLY A 167 17.35 13.98 17.92
C GLY A 167 16.11 14.80 18.30
N LEU A 168 15.09 14.86 17.44
CA LEU A 168 13.80 15.48 17.75
C LEU A 168 12.69 14.43 17.78
N PRO A 169 11.68 14.61 18.66
CA PRO A 169 10.44 13.88 18.51
C PRO A 169 9.76 14.22 17.18
N GLY A 170 9.16 13.22 16.54
CA GLY A 170 8.31 13.41 15.36
C GLY A 170 6.88 13.02 15.68
N VAL A 171 5.92 13.90 15.38
CA VAL A 171 4.50 13.71 15.69
C VAL A 171 3.68 13.63 14.42
N VAL A 172 3.07 12.47 14.16
CA VAL A 172 2.04 12.31 13.12
C VAL A 172 0.71 12.80 13.66
N ILE A 173 0.09 13.73 12.95
CA ILE A 173 -1.18 14.34 13.32
C ILE A 173 -2.25 13.93 12.31
N GLY A 174 -3.13 13.03 12.73
CA GLY A 174 -4.33 12.65 12.00
C GLY A 174 -5.52 13.57 12.32
N ALA A 175 -6.57 13.47 11.49
CA ALA A 175 -7.81 14.22 11.68
C ALA A 175 -8.91 13.40 12.38
N GLY A 176 -8.54 12.36 13.12
CA GLY A 176 -9.49 11.52 13.84
C GLY A 176 -10.18 12.27 14.98
N PRO A 177 -11.35 11.79 15.46
CA PRO A 177 -12.13 12.47 16.49
C PRO A 177 -11.36 12.82 17.77
N SER A 178 -10.32 12.06 18.14
CA SER A 178 -9.56 12.30 19.37
C SER A 178 -8.55 13.46 19.27
N LEU A 179 -8.33 14.04 18.08
CA LEU A 179 -7.39 15.14 17.88
C LEU A 179 -7.63 16.30 18.85
N ASP A 180 -8.90 16.59 19.17
CA ASP A 180 -9.28 17.67 20.08
C ASP A 180 -8.60 17.55 21.46
N ARG A 181 -8.33 16.32 21.94
CA ARG A 181 -7.61 16.06 23.19
C ARG A 181 -6.11 16.35 23.10
N GLY A 182 -5.52 16.20 21.90
CA GLY A 182 -4.08 16.40 21.68
C GLY A 182 -3.67 17.84 21.39
N LEU A 183 -4.64 18.75 21.17
CA LEU A 183 -4.34 20.13 20.71
C LEU A 183 -3.43 20.88 21.68
N GLU A 184 -3.62 20.72 22.99
CA GLU A 184 -2.82 21.46 23.98
C GLU A 184 -1.37 20.97 24.02
N ALA A 185 -1.16 19.65 24.02
CA ALA A 185 0.19 19.08 23.90
C ALA A 185 0.86 19.52 22.60
N LEU A 186 0.15 19.53 21.47
CA LEU A 186 0.68 19.97 20.18
C LEU A 186 1.12 21.43 20.18
N ARG A 187 0.39 22.34 20.84
CA ARG A 187 0.82 23.75 21.01
C ARG A 187 2.16 23.84 21.73
N GLN A 188 2.36 23.05 22.77
CA GLN A 188 3.59 23.05 23.58
C GLN A 188 4.77 22.37 22.85
N LEU A 189 4.49 21.50 21.89
CA LEU A 189 5.48 20.79 21.07
C LEU A 189 5.89 21.55 19.81
N GLN A 190 5.08 22.50 19.34
CA GLN A 190 5.43 23.32 18.19
C GLN A 190 6.79 24.02 18.38
N GLY A 191 7.65 23.94 17.37
CA GLY A 191 9.03 24.46 17.43
C GLY A 191 10.02 23.58 18.22
N ARG A 192 9.55 22.50 18.85
CA ARG A 192 10.36 21.58 19.68
C ARG A 192 10.29 20.12 19.21
N ALA A 193 9.32 19.79 18.38
CA ALA A 193 9.15 18.51 17.71
C ALA A 193 8.77 18.76 16.24
N VAL A 194 9.03 17.78 15.37
CA VAL A 194 8.60 17.84 13.97
C VAL A 194 7.14 17.43 13.88
N LEU A 195 6.26 18.38 13.59
CA LEU A 195 4.82 18.18 13.44
C LEU A 195 4.48 17.86 11.98
N CYS A 196 4.00 16.64 11.72
CA CYS A 196 3.63 16.16 10.39
C CYS A 196 2.13 15.87 10.33
N ALA A 197 1.38 16.77 9.70
CA ALA A 197 -0.06 16.70 9.63
C ALA A 197 -0.56 16.06 8.32
N ALA A 198 -1.60 15.22 8.41
CA ALA A 198 -2.44 14.96 7.25
C ALA A 198 -3.17 16.24 6.84
N SER A 199 -3.36 16.48 5.54
CA SER A 199 -4.06 17.68 5.04
C SER A 199 -5.43 17.91 5.70
N THR A 200 -6.17 16.84 6.00
CA THR A 200 -7.46 16.88 6.70
C THR A 200 -7.40 17.41 8.14
N ALA A 201 -6.23 17.38 8.77
CA ALA A 201 -6.00 17.89 10.12
C ALA A 201 -5.64 19.39 10.13
N LEU A 202 -5.36 20.00 8.97
CA LEU A 202 -5.00 21.43 8.91
C LEU A 202 -6.10 22.35 9.46
N PRO A 203 -7.39 22.21 9.10
CA PRO A 203 -8.42 23.12 9.62
C PRO A 203 -8.54 23.12 11.16
N PRO A 204 -8.56 21.97 11.89
CA PRO A 204 -8.55 21.99 13.35
C PRO A 204 -7.26 22.54 13.96
N LEU A 205 -6.09 22.25 13.38
CA LEU A 205 -4.82 22.82 13.86
C LEU A 205 -4.79 24.34 13.72
N ALA A 206 -5.21 24.87 12.56
CA ALA A 206 -5.26 26.31 12.31
C ALA A 206 -6.18 27.04 13.31
N ARG A 207 -7.38 26.49 13.58
CA ARG A 207 -8.29 27.04 14.61
C ARG A 207 -7.69 27.01 16.02
N ALA A 208 -6.79 26.06 16.28
CA ALA A 208 -6.07 25.95 17.53
C ALA A 208 -4.82 26.85 17.59
N GLY A 209 -4.45 27.55 16.51
CA GLY A 209 -3.23 28.35 16.42
C GLY A 209 -1.96 27.52 16.24
N ILE A 210 -2.08 26.29 15.74
CA ILE A 210 -0.98 25.35 15.53
C ILE A 210 -0.59 25.34 14.04
N VAL A 211 0.70 25.51 13.77
CA VAL A 211 1.35 25.53 12.46
C VAL A 211 2.23 24.27 12.38
N PRO A 212 1.84 23.22 11.62
CA PRO A 212 2.68 22.04 11.44
C PRO A 212 3.87 22.35 10.51
N ASP A 213 4.99 21.63 10.69
CA ASP A 213 6.17 21.78 9.84
C ASP A 213 5.98 21.09 8.48
N LEU A 214 5.35 19.92 8.49
CA LEU A 214 5.08 19.12 7.30
C LEU A 214 3.58 18.90 7.14
N VAL A 215 3.12 18.94 5.89
CA VAL A 215 1.76 18.55 5.51
C VAL A 215 1.86 17.48 4.45
N VAL A 216 1.09 16.40 4.61
CA VAL A 216 1.02 15.32 3.62
C VAL A 216 -0.34 15.35 2.92
N VAL A 217 -0.31 15.30 1.58
CA VAL A 217 -1.50 15.18 0.73
C VAL A 217 -1.25 14.14 -0.37
N VAL A 218 -2.14 13.16 -0.47
CA VAL A 218 -1.95 12.01 -1.38
C VAL A 218 -3.21 11.65 -2.17
N GLU A 219 -4.29 12.41 -1.98
CA GLU A 219 -5.59 12.05 -2.52
C GLU A 219 -5.71 12.40 -4.00
N ALA A 220 -6.41 11.55 -4.76
CA ALA A 220 -6.76 11.87 -6.15
C ALA A 220 -7.92 12.87 -6.25
N ASN A 221 -8.68 13.08 -5.19
CA ASN A 221 -9.73 14.10 -5.17
C ASN A 221 -9.13 15.47 -4.90
N ASP A 222 -9.76 16.51 -5.43
CA ASP A 222 -9.43 17.88 -5.07
C ASP A 222 -9.71 18.11 -3.57
N ASN A 223 -8.64 18.39 -2.82
CA ASN A 223 -8.66 18.63 -1.38
C ASN A 223 -8.10 20.02 -1.06
N THR A 224 -8.00 20.92 -2.05
CA THR A 224 -7.51 22.30 -1.87
C THR A 224 -8.32 23.08 -0.83
N ALA A 225 -9.58 22.72 -0.63
CA ALA A 225 -10.45 23.27 0.43
C ALA A 225 -9.86 23.10 1.86
N HIS A 226 -8.98 22.12 2.10
CA HIS A 226 -8.32 21.95 3.41
C HIS A 226 -7.27 23.05 3.68
N PHE A 227 -6.80 23.72 2.63
CA PHE A 227 -5.77 24.77 2.70
C PHE A 227 -6.37 26.18 2.64
N THR A 228 -7.66 26.31 2.33
CA THR A 228 -8.33 27.60 2.23
C THR A 228 -8.44 28.27 3.61
N GLY A 229 -7.93 29.50 3.73
CA GLY A 229 -7.99 30.28 4.97
C GLY A 229 -7.05 29.77 6.07
N ILE A 230 -6.11 28.87 5.75
CA ILE A 230 -5.09 28.41 6.69
C ILE A 230 -3.98 29.47 6.79
N PRO A 231 -3.66 29.98 8.00
CA PRO A 231 -2.58 30.93 8.18
C PRO A 231 -1.21 30.23 8.10
N HIS A 232 -0.16 30.99 7.81
CA HIS A 232 1.23 30.54 7.88
C HIS A 232 1.61 29.39 6.94
N LEU A 233 0.91 29.24 5.80
CA LEU A 233 1.26 28.25 4.78
C LEU A 233 2.70 28.40 4.29
N GLU A 234 3.23 29.63 4.27
CA GLU A 234 4.61 29.97 3.93
C GLU A 234 5.66 29.41 4.90
N ARG A 235 5.24 28.77 6.00
CA ARG A 235 6.11 28.10 6.97
C ARG A 235 6.01 26.58 6.93
N MET A 236 5.15 26.04 6.06
CA MET A 236 4.88 24.60 5.97
C MET A 236 5.54 24.01 4.72
N VAL A 237 6.04 22.78 4.83
CA VAL A 237 6.50 21.99 3.69
C VAL A 237 5.40 21.00 3.30
N LEU A 238 4.95 21.06 2.05
CA LEU A 238 3.96 20.13 1.52
C LEU A 238 4.64 18.95 0.84
N LEU A 239 4.31 17.75 1.32
CA LEU A 239 4.66 16.48 0.73
C LEU A 239 3.47 16.01 -0.12
N ALA A 240 3.56 16.23 -1.43
CA ALA A 240 2.50 15.92 -2.39
C ALA A 240 2.82 14.62 -3.14
N ASP A 241 1.82 13.74 -3.27
CA ASP A 241 1.92 12.53 -4.08
C ASP A 241 1.93 12.91 -5.58
N PRO A 242 2.91 12.42 -6.37
CA PRO A 242 2.92 12.53 -7.83
C PRO A 242 1.60 12.15 -8.54
N GLN A 243 0.84 11.22 -7.96
CA GLN A 243 -0.42 10.71 -8.51
C GLN A 243 -1.68 11.35 -7.87
N GLY A 244 -1.47 12.30 -6.94
CA GLY A 244 -2.51 13.11 -6.31
C GLY A 244 -3.15 14.11 -7.27
N HIS A 245 -4.22 14.77 -6.83
CA HIS A 245 -4.93 15.73 -7.67
C HIS A 245 -4.02 16.91 -8.09
N PRO A 246 -3.98 17.31 -9.38
CA PRO A 246 -3.04 18.33 -9.85
C PRO A 246 -3.14 19.68 -9.13
N ALA A 247 -4.35 20.06 -8.68
CA ALA A 247 -4.56 21.30 -7.94
C ALA A 247 -3.78 21.36 -6.61
N HIS A 248 -3.36 20.23 -6.04
CA HIS A 248 -2.55 20.20 -4.82
C HIS A 248 -1.18 20.87 -5.03
N PHE A 249 -0.61 20.78 -6.23
CA PHE A 249 0.65 21.44 -6.58
C PHE A 249 0.51 22.95 -6.81
N ALA A 250 -0.72 23.45 -6.94
CA ALA A 250 -1.04 24.87 -7.07
C ALA A 250 -1.36 25.55 -5.74
N VAL A 251 -1.47 24.79 -4.64
CA VAL A 251 -1.55 25.36 -3.29
C VAL A 251 -0.22 26.11 -3.03
N PRO A 252 -0.23 27.25 -2.32
CA PRO A 252 0.98 28.04 -2.05
C PRO A 252 1.58 27.81 -0.64
N PRO A 253 1.98 26.59 -0.22
CA PRO A 253 2.81 26.44 0.98
C PRO A 253 4.26 26.90 0.67
N ALA A 254 5.08 27.02 1.70
CA ALA A 254 6.47 27.46 1.61
C ALA A 254 7.26 26.75 0.49
N ARG A 255 7.06 25.43 0.40
CA ARG A 255 7.73 24.56 -0.56
C ARG A 255 6.94 23.27 -0.76
N ASN A 256 6.89 22.82 -2.02
CA ASN A 256 6.41 21.48 -2.38
C ASN A 256 7.61 20.56 -2.59
N LEU A 257 7.64 19.42 -1.89
CA LEU A 257 8.64 18.37 -2.11
C LEU A 257 7.97 17.14 -2.74
N ALA A 258 8.65 16.56 -3.72
CA ALA A 258 8.17 15.37 -4.40
C ALA A 258 8.31 14.15 -3.49
N LEU A 259 7.21 13.40 -3.34
CA LEU A 259 7.23 12.11 -2.67
C LEU A 259 7.60 10.98 -3.64
N ALA A 260 8.64 10.23 -3.31
CA ALA A 260 8.86 8.91 -3.91
C ALA A 260 8.10 7.87 -3.09
N VAL A 261 7.07 7.26 -3.68
CA VAL A 261 6.23 6.25 -3.00
C VAL A 261 6.54 4.86 -3.56
N ARG A 262 6.81 3.91 -2.66
CA ARG A 262 7.11 2.53 -3.02
C ARG A 262 5.95 1.92 -3.80
N ASP A 263 6.29 1.05 -4.75
CA ASP A 263 5.36 0.31 -5.59
C ASP A 263 4.50 1.15 -6.55
N THR A 264 4.96 2.36 -6.87
CA THR A 264 4.36 3.24 -7.88
C THR A 264 5.34 3.50 -9.03
N ALA A 265 4.84 3.78 -10.23
CA ALA A 265 5.69 4.12 -11.37
C ALA A 265 6.54 5.37 -11.10
N ALA A 266 5.93 6.39 -10.47
CA ALA A 266 6.64 7.61 -10.09
C ALA A 266 7.79 7.31 -9.10
N GLY A 267 7.53 6.54 -8.04
CA GLY A 267 8.57 6.18 -7.07
C GLY A 267 9.76 5.47 -7.69
N ASP A 268 9.50 4.53 -8.61
CA ASP A 268 10.52 3.84 -9.40
C ASP A 268 11.36 4.80 -10.28
N TRP A 269 10.71 5.79 -10.92
CA TRP A 269 11.42 6.80 -11.71
C TRP A 269 12.31 7.67 -10.83
N LEU A 270 11.79 8.15 -9.71
CA LEU A 270 12.55 9.01 -8.80
C LEU A 270 13.72 8.25 -8.16
N GLU A 271 13.55 6.96 -7.86
CA GLU A 271 14.62 6.11 -7.37
C GLU A 271 15.74 5.95 -8.40
N ARG A 272 15.42 5.64 -9.66
CA ARG A 272 16.44 5.45 -10.71
C ARG A 272 17.07 6.76 -11.18
N ALA A 273 16.28 7.81 -11.33
CA ALA A 273 16.75 9.12 -11.80
C ALA A 273 17.59 9.85 -10.74
N TRP A 274 17.18 9.79 -9.47
CA TRP A 274 17.74 10.65 -8.42
C TRP A 274 18.31 9.88 -7.21
N GLY A 275 18.28 8.55 -7.22
CA GLY A 275 18.78 7.74 -6.09
C GLY A 275 17.94 7.84 -4.82
N CYS A 276 16.71 8.38 -4.92
CA CYS A 276 15.81 8.50 -3.78
C CYS A 276 15.36 7.12 -3.30
N ARG A 277 15.23 6.91 -1.98
CA ARG A 277 14.67 5.65 -1.46
C ARG A 277 13.15 5.77 -1.23
N PRO A 278 12.28 5.08 -1.99
CA PRO A 278 10.83 5.27 -1.87
C PRO A 278 10.27 4.93 -0.48
N LEU A 279 9.31 5.75 -0.02
CA LEU A 279 8.61 5.58 1.25
C LEU A 279 7.53 4.50 1.14
N ALA A 280 7.38 3.70 2.20
CA ALA A 280 6.23 2.81 2.33
C ALA A 280 5.01 3.64 2.74
N SER A 281 3.99 3.73 1.86
CA SER A 281 2.80 4.55 2.12
C SER A 281 1.66 3.80 2.79
N GLY A 282 1.69 2.46 2.83
CA GLY A 282 0.56 1.65 3.33
C GLY A 282 -0.78 1.89 2.61
N GLY A 283 -0.82 2.71 1.55
CA GLY A 283 -2.04 3.21 0.91
C GLY A 283 -2.80 4.27 1.72
N SER A 284 -2.14 5.02 2.61
CA SER A 284 -2.76 6.09 3.43
C SER A 284 -1.81 7.25 3.69
N VAL A 285 -2.37 8.46 3.74
CA VAL A 285 -1.66 9.69 4.14
C VAL A 285 -0.95 9.54 5.49
N ALA A 286 -1.57 8.84 6.45
CA ALA A 286 -1.03 8.70 7.79
C ALA A 286 0.19 7.76 7.85
N CYS A 287 0.13 6.66 7.10
CA CYS A 287 1.26 5.74 6.94
C CYS A 287 2.44 6.44 6.24
N THR A 288 2.16 7.24 5.20
CA THR A 288 3.17 8.09 4.53
C THR A 288 3.79 9.10 5.49
N ALA A 289 2.98 9.78 6.31
CA ALA A 289 3.45 10.74 7.30
C ALA A 289 4.40 10.10 8.33
N LEU A 290 4.07 8.91 8.85
CA LEU A 290 4.95 8.19 9.76
C LEU A 290 6.26 7.77 9.06
N SER A 291 6.17 7.21 7.85
CA SER A 291 7.35 6.84 7.06
C SER A 291 8.25 8.05 6.77
N ALA A 292 7.67 9.23 6.54
CA ALA A 292 8.40 10.47 6.36
C ALA A 292 9.16 10.86 7.65
N LEU A 293 8.50 10.88 8.81
CA LEU A 293 9.17 11.16 10.09
C LEU A 293 10.27 10.15 10.44
N HIS A 294 10.03 8.87 10.16
CA HIS A 294 11.05 7.83 10.29
C HIS A 294 12.27 8.10 9.39
N ARG A 295 12.06 8.53 8.14
CA ARG A 295 13.13 8.92 7.21
C ARG A 295 13.88 10.17 7.67
N LEU A 296 13.19 11.13 8.31
CA LEU A 296 13.83 12.29 8.93
C LEU A 296 14.70 11.91 10.14
N GLY A 297 14.62 10.67 10.64
CA GLY A 297 15.39 10.23 11.79
C GLY A 297 14.83 10.69 13.13
N CYS A 298 13.55 11.08 13.17
CA CYS A 298 12.90 11.50 14.41
C CYS A 298 12.84 10.35 15.43
N ASP A 299 13.06 10.64 16.70
CA ASP A 299 12.93 9.73 17.84
C ASP A 299 12.55 10.51 19.10
N PRO A 300 11.42 10.20 19.77
CA PRO A 300 10.42 9.17 19.42
C PRO A 300 9.56 9.51 18.20
N LEU A 301 8.87 8.50 17.67
CA LEU A 301 7.77 8.65 16.72
C LEU A 301 6.43 8.55 17.46
N VAL A 302 5.63 9.61 17.39
CA VAL A 302 4.39 9.80 18.15
C VAL A 302 3.20 9.85 17.19
N LEU A 303 2.11 9.17 17.55
CA LEU A 303 0.82 9.25 16.87
C LEU A 303 -0.17 10.07 17.71
N THR A 304 -0.87 11.02 17.10
CA THR A 304 -2.01 11.73 17.71
C THR A 304 -3.11 12.00 16.68
N GLY A 305 -4.38 12.03 17.11
CA GLY A 305 -5.53 12.12 16.21
C GLY A 305 -5.62 10.95 15.21
N MET A 306 -4.98 9.82 15.53
CA MET A 306 -4.88 8.62 14.70
C MET A 306 -5.86 7.54 15.17
N ASP A 307 -7.13 7.91 15.35
CA ASP A 307 -8.17 7.02 15.89
C ASP A 307 -8.30 5.70 15.13
N LEU A 308 -8.20 5.72 13.79
CA LEU A 308 -8.42 4.54 12.92
C LEU A 308 -9.70 3.77 13.28
N ALA A 309 -10.71 4.50 13.73
CA ALA A 309 -11.96 3.99 14.26
C ALA A 309 -13.07 5.02 14.04
N LEU A 310 -14.30 4.62 14.34
CA LEU A 310 -15.50 5.45 14.31
C LEU A 310 -15.81 5.94 15.73
N THR A 311 -14.80 6.54 16.37
CA THR A 311 -14.82 7.00 17.77
C THR A 311 -16.00 7.95 18.01
N ASP A 312 -16.79 7.69 19.06
CA ASP A 312 -18.02 8.43 19.39
C ASP A 312 -19.00 8.58 18.21
N GLY A 313 -19.00 7.62 17.30
CA GLY A 313 -19.85 7.71 16.11
C GLY A 313 -19.39 8.74 15.08
N ARG A 314 -18.17 9.25 15.17
CA ARG A 314 -17.60 10.25 14.27
C ARG A 314 -16.50 9.62 13.41
N THR A 315 -16.30 10.18 12.22
CA THR A 315 -15.20 9.76 11.33
C THR A 315 -13.97 10.65 11.47
N HIS A 316 -14.15 11.92 11.84
CA HIS A 316 -13.12 12.94 11.90
C HIS A 316 -13.44 13.96 13.01
N ALA A 317 -12.45 14.76 13.39
CA ALA A 317 -12.56 15.84 14.38
C ALA A 317 -13.60 16.92 13.97
N ALA A 318 -14.18 17.58 14.98
CA ALA A 318 -15.40 18.40 14.87
C ALA A 318 -15.33 19.60 13.91
N GLY A 319 -14.15 20.01 13.46
CA GLY A 319 -14.04 21.01 12.39
C GLY A 319 -13.03 20.67 11.29
N SER A 320 -12.77 19.38 11.07
CA SER A 320 -12.36 18.93 9.75
C SER A 320 -13.52 19.12 8.75
N THR A 321 -13.24 19.17 7.46
CA THR A 321 -14.28 19.24 6.40
C THR A 321 -15.28 18.08 6.47
N GLN A 322 -14.91 16.96 7.10
CA GLN A 322 -15.70 15.73 7.21
C GLN A 322 -16.27 15.50 8.62
N GLY A 323 -16.04 16.43 9.56
CA GLY A 323 -16.42 16.32 10.98
C GLY A 323 -17.92 16.37 11.26
N ARG A 324 -18.75 16.74 10.27
CA ARG A 324 -20.22 16.84 10.42
C ARG A 324 -20.95 15.50 10.35
N ARG A 325 -20.28 14.41 9.95
CA ARG A 325 -20.90 13.08 9.84
C ARG A 325 -20.92 12.38 11.19
N GLN A 326 -22.11 12.10 11.69
CA GLN A 326 -22.34 11.27 12.87
C GLN A 326 -22.98 9.95 12.47
N GLY A 327 -22.81 8.93 13.31
CA GLY A 327 -23.44 7.65 13.09
C GLY A 327 -23.41 6.76 14.32
N ARG A 328 -24.02 5.59 14.17
CA ARG A 328 -24.11 4.57 15.21
C ARG A 328 -23.78 3.20 14.64
N PHE A 329 -23.08 2.40 15.43
CA PHE A 329 -22.84 1.01 15.11
C PHE A 329 -24.07 0.17 15.47
N ASP A 330 -24.54 -0.63 14.53
CA ASP A 330 -25.58 -1.63 14.72
C ASP A 330 -24.91 -3.01 14.81
N ALA A 331 -24.85 -3.53 16.04
CA ALA A 331 -24.24 -4.82 16.33
C ALA A 331 -24.99 -6.00 15.70
N ALA A 332 -26.30 -5.89 15.46
CA ALA A 332 -27.10 -6.97 14.86
C ALA A 332 -26.76 -7.14 13.37
N THR A 333 -26.47 -6.04 12.67
CA THR A 333 -26.16 -6.06 11.24
C THR A 333 -24.66 -5.96 10.93
N GLY A 334 -23.83 -5.61 11.91
CA GLY A 334 -22.41 -5.33 11.71
C GLY A 334 -22.17 -4.09 10.83
N ARG A 335 -23.13 -3.16 10.82
CA ARG A 335 -23.08 -1.97 9.97
C ARG A 335 -23.00 -0.72 10.83
N PHE A 336 -22.28 0.26 10.31
CA PHE A 336 -22.29 1.60 10.84
C PHE A 336 -23.25 2.47 10.02
N LEU A 337 -24.30 2.96 10.67
CA LEU A 337 -25.33 3.79 10.07
C LEU A 337 -24.96 5.25 10.31
N PHE A 338 -24.78 6.03 9.26
CA PHE A 338 -24.46 7.46 9.40
C PHE A 338 -25.61 8.33 8.91
N SER A 339 -25.72 9.50 9.53
CA SER A 339 -26.71 10.54 9.25
C SER A 339 -26.02 11.78 8.68
N SER A 340 -26.80 12.58 7.98
CA SER A 340 -26.46 13.98 7.65
C SER A 340 -27.49 14.87 8.33
N GLU A 341 -27.18 16.17 8.49
CA GLU A 341 -28.11 17.14 9.11
C GLU A 341 -29.52 17.06 8.52
N ASP A 342 -29.65 16.80 7.22
CA ASP A 342 -30.94 16.75 6.51
C ASP A 342 -31.58 15.34 6.42
N ARG A 343 -30.91 14.26 6.84
CA ARG A 343 -31.42 12.88 6.68
C ARG A 343 -31.08 11.96 7.86
N PRO A 344 -32.08 11.33 8.52
CA PRO A 344 -31.89 10.45 9.69
C PRO A 344 -30.96 9.25 9.44
N VAL A 345 -30.96 8.70 8.22
CA VAL A 345 -29.97 7.73 7.74
C VAL A 345 -29.62 8.12 6.32
N SER A 346 -28.40 8.61 6.12
CA SER A 346 -27.87 8.99 4.79
C SER A 346 -27.06 7.86 4.14
N GLY A 347 -26.67 6.83 4.91
CA GLY A 347 -26.11 5.59 4.39
C GLY A 347 -25.65 4.62 5.48
N ALA A 348 -25.11 3.49 5.03
CA ALA A 348 -24.53 2.47 5.90
C ALA A 348 -23.19 1.99 5.35
N TRP A 349 -22.22 1.77 6.23
CA TRP A 349 -20.96 1.13 5.91
C TRP A 349 -20.83 -0.19 6.65
N GLN A 350 -20.13 -1.14 6.04
CA GLN A 350 -19.66 -2.30 6.78
C GLN A 350 -18.63 -1.84 7.81
N ALA A 351 -18.80 -2.29 9.04
CA ALA A 351 -17.90 -2.02 10.14
C ALA A 351 -17.46 -3.32 10.82
N GLU A 352 -16.33 -3.24 11.49
CA GLU A 352 -15.72 -4.31 12.25
C GLU A 352 -15.41 -3.78 13.65
N LEU A 353 -15.09 -4.67 14.59
CA LEU A 353 -14.63 -4.28 15.91
C LEU A 353 -13.12 -4.45 15.99
N ALA A 354 -12.44 -3.44 16.52
CA ALA A 354 -11.04 -3.50 16.90
C ALA A 354 -10.91 -3.29 18.41
N PRO A 355 -9.87 -3.83 19.06
CA PRO A 355 -9.57 -3.48 20.45
C PRO A 355 -9.43 -1.96 20.57
N ALA A 356 -10.05 -1.38 21.58
CA ALA A 356 -9.98 0.06 21.84
C ALA A 356 -8.66 0.42 22.53
N TRP A 357 -8.23 1.67 22.34
CA TRP A 357 -7.15 2.27 23.13
C TRP A 357 -7.42 2.09 24.64
N GLY A 358 -6.41 1.72 25.42
CA GLY A 358 -6.56 1.31 26.83
C GLY A 358 -6.86 -0.18 27.01
N GLY A 359 -7.31 -0.90 25.98
CA GLY A 359 -7.36 -2.37 25.91
C GLY A 359 -8.58 -3.07 26.51
N GLU A 360 -9.44 -2.37 27.26
CA GLU A 360 -10.57 -3.02 27.96
C GLU A 360 -11.83 -3.17 27.08
N ALA A 361 -11.99 -2.33 26.07
CA ALA A 361 -13.18 -2.26 25.23
C ALA A 361 -12.88 -2.58 23.76
N SER A 362 -13.93 -2.63 22.94
CA SER A 362 -13.83 -2.65 21.48
C SER A 362 -14.47 -1.40 20.89
N VAL A 363 -13.93 -0.93 19.77
CA VAL A 363 -14.42 0.24 19.03
C VAL A 363 -14.80 -0.15 17.61
N PRO A 364 -15.92 0.35 17.06
CA PRO A 364 -16.24 0.15 15.65
C PRO A 364 -15.19 0.82 14.76
N THR A 365 -14.74 0.09 13.74
CA THR A 365 -13.78 0.57 12.73
C THR A 365 -14.23 0.15 11.34
N ARG A 366 -13.65 0.78 10.31
CA ARG A 366 -13.86 0.40 8.91
C ARG A 366 -12.80 -0.62 8.50
N PRO A 367 -13.11 -1.56 7.59
CA PRO A 367 -12.10 -2.48 7.06
C PRO A 367 -10.83 -1.77 6.58
N ALA A 368 -10.97 -0.63 5.89
CA ALA A 368 -9.85 0.18 5.42
C ALA A 368 -9.00 0.77 6.58
N PHE A 369 -9.63 1.29 7.64
CA PHE A 369 -8.90 1.82 8.80
C PHE A 369 -8.11 0.73 9.51
N ASN A 370 -8.69 -0.46 9.62
CA ASN A 370 -8.00 -1.58 10.23
C ASN A 370 -6.80 -2.08 9.40
N VAL A 371 -6.84 -1.92 8.06
CA VAL A 371 -5.66 -2.17 7.21
C VAL A 371 -4.53 -1.20 7.55
N TYR A 372 -4.84 0.08 7.75
CA TYR A 372 -3.83 1.06 8.16
C TYR A 372 -3.29 0.77 9.56
N ARG A 373 -4.17 0.38 10.50
CA ARG A 373 -3.79 -0.07 11.85
C ARG A 373 -2.76 -1.18 11.79
N LEU A 374 -3.04 -2.24 11.03
CA LEU A 374 -2.12 -3.36 10.84
C LEU A 374 -0.80 -2.94 10.16
N TRP A 375 -0.83 -1.96 9.27
CA TRP A 375 0.39 -1.43 8.68
C TRP A 375 1.27 -0.77 9.75
N PHE A 376 0.69 0.02 10.67
CA PHE A 376 1.43 0.60 11.81
C PHE A 376 2.02 -0.49 12.70
N GLU A 377 1.24 -1.53 13.03
CA GLU A 377 1.72 -2.66 13.83
C GLU A 377 2.87 -3.41 13.14
N SER A 378 2.75 -3.64 11.84
CA SER A 378 3.81 -4.25 11.03
C SER A 378 5.06 -3.36 10.97
N ALA A 379 4.91 -2.03 10.93
CA ALA A 379 6.04 -1.11 10.99
C ALA A 379 6.72 -1.19 12.37
N ALA A 380 5.94 -1.23 13.45
CA ALA A 380 6.44 -1.35 14.82
C ALA A 380 7.26 -2.63 15.06
N GLU A 381 6.89 -3.76 14.43
CA GLU A 381 7.67 -5.00 14.48
C GLU A 381 9.12 -4.83 13.99
N THR A 382 9.39 -3.83 13.13
CA THR A 382 10.73 -3.55 12.60
C THR A 382 11.38 -2.32 13.23
N TRP A 383 10.61 -1.26 13.48
CA TRP A 383 11.13 0.04 13.91
C TRP A 383 11.23 0.17 15.43
N ALA A 384 10.56 -0.67 16.21
CA ALA A 384 10.72 -0.66 17.67
C ALA A 384 12.15 -1.09 18.11
N ALA A 385 12.95 -1.65 17.20
CA ALA A 385 14.33 -2.01 17.47
C ALA A 385 15.25 -0.77 17.60
N ASP A 386 14.92 0.34 16.92
CA ASP A 386 15.76 1.53 16.84
C ASP A 386 15.00 2.85 17.08
N ARG A 387 13.68 2.82 17.27
CA ARG A 387 12.85 3.99 17.58
C ARG A 387 11.91 3.72 18.73
N SER A 388 11.70 4.75 19.54
CA SER A 388 10.64 4.77 20.54
C SER A 388 9.31 5.10 19.86
N LEU A 389 8.31 4.21 19.99
CA LEU A 389 7.01 4.32 19.33
C LEU A 389 5.91 4.63 20.36
N VAL A 390 5.23 5.76 20.19
CA VAL A 390 4.23 6.25 21.15
C VAL A 390 2.89 6.48 20.45
N ASN A 391 1.81 6.01 21.07
CA ASN A 391 0.45 6.30 20.67
C ASN A 391 -0.23 7.22 21.69
N ALA A 392 -0.13 8.53 21.43
CA ALA A 392 -0.76 9.61 22.20
C ALA A 392 -2.07 10.07 21.53
N THR A 393 -2.81 9.12 20.95
CA THR A 393 -4.13 9.40 20.35
C THR A 393 -5.20 9.57 21.43
N GLY A 394 -5.10 8.87 22.57
CA GLY A 394 -6.08 8.96 23.66
C GLY A 394 -7.48 8.44 23.29
N GLY A 395 -7.60 7.61 22.24
CA GLY A 395 -8.89 7.15 21.75
C GLY A 395 -8.75 6.27 20.51
N GLY A 396 -9.89 5.80 20.01
CA GLY A 396 -9.95 4.96 18.81
C GLY A 396 -9.40 3.55 19.00
N ALA A 397 -8.91 2.96 17.91
CA ALA A 397 -8.42 1.60 17.86
C ALA A 397 -6.99 1.51 18.43
N ARG A 398 -6.75 0.48 19.24
CA ARG A 398 -5.42 0.14 19.75
C ARG A 398 -4.50 -0.27 18.62
N ILE A 399 -3.29 0.27 18.64
CA ILE A 399 -2.22 -0.03 17.70
C ILE A 399 -1.12 -0.78 18.46
N HIS A 400 -1.04 -2.11 18.30
CA HIS A 400 -0.03 -2.92 18.96
C HIS A 400 1.40 -2.50 18.55
N GLY A 401 2.34 -2.62 19.48
CA GLY A 401 3.73 -2.20 19.28
C GLY A 401 4.00 -0.72 19.60
N TYR A 402 2.97 0.08 19.88
CA TYR A 402 3.11 1.46 20.36
C TYR A 402 2.78 1.55 21.85
N ARG A 403 3.56 2.34 22.59
CA ARG A 403 3.26 2.67 23.99
C ARG A 403 2.09 3.66 24.04
N GLU A 404 0.97 3.26 24.63
CA GLU A 404 -0.17 4.15 24.84
C GLU A 404 0.15 5.15 25.97
N VAL A 405 -0.11 6.43 25.71
CA VAL A 405 0.14 7.56 26.61
C VAL A 405 -1.04 8.50 26.51
N ASP A 406 -1.55 8.99 27.64
CA ASP A 406 -2.62 9.99 27.59
C ASP A 406 -2.07 11.27 26.94
N PRO A 407 -2.81 11.92 26.01
CA PRO A 407 -2.35 13.16 25.39
C PRO A 407 -1.86 14.23 26.38
N ASP A 408 -2.47 14.30 27.57
CA ASP A 408 -2.11 15.28 28.61
C ASP A 408 -0.71 15.00 29.21
N ASP A 409 -0.26 13.75 29.21
CA ASP A 409 1.04 13.33 29.73
C ASP A 409 2.15 13.39 28.67
N LEU A 410 1.81 13.65 27.41
CA LEU A 410 2.75 13.56 26.28
C LEU A 410 3.95 14.51 26.44
N VAL A 411 3.71 15.76 26.82
CA VAL A 411 4.79 16.75 26.96
C VAL A 411 5.75 16.34 28.08
N GLY A 412 5.21 15.81 29.18
CA GLY A 412 6.01 15.30 30.29
C GLY A 412 6.89 14.12 29.88
N LEU A 413 6.33 13.16 29.13
CA LEU A 413 7.09 12.04 28.59
C LEU A 413 8.25 12.49 27.69
N LEU A 414 8.05 13.55 26.90
CA LEU A 414 9.02 14.05 25.95
C LEU A 414 10.00 15.06 26.56
N ALA A 415 9.83 15.48 27.82
CA ALA A 415 10.56 16.61 28.41
C ALA A 415 12.09 16.49 28.27
N GLU A 416 12.65 15.30 28.47
CA GLU A 416 14.09 15.04 28.36
C GLU A 416 14.60 14.94 26.91
N ARG A 417 13.69 14.74 25.95
CA ARG A 417 13.98 14.61 24.52
C ARG A 417 13.74 15.90 23.75
N LEU A 418 13.00 16.84 24.33
CA LEU A 418 12.70 18.11 23.69
C LEU A 418 13.88 19.09 23.84
N PRO A 419 14.19 19.88 22.80
CA PRO A 419 15.14 20.96 22.93
C PRO A 419 14.66 21.99 23.98
N PRO A 420 15.60 22.77 24.57
CA PRO A 420 15.26 23.86 25.48
C PRO A 420 14.31 24.86 24.81
N SER A 421 13.39 25.43 25.57
CA SER A 421 12.50 26.48 25.06
C SER A 421 13.32 27.68 24.56
N GLY A 422 13.08 28.12 23.33
CA GLY A 422 13.81 29.23 22.71
C GLY A 422 15.20 28.88 22.14
N ALA A 423 15.63 27.62 22.24
CA ALA A 423 16.82 27.16 21.53
C ALA A 423 16.48 26.88 20.06
N ASP A 424 17.14 27.60 19.15
CA ASP A 424 17.40 27.26 17.75
C ASP A 424 16.32 26.37 17.10
N ASP A 425 15.18 26.98 16.70
CA ASP A 425 13.96 26.34 16.17
C ASP A 425 14.27 25.38 14.99
N ARG A 426 14.72 24.17 15.31
CA ARG A 426 15.09 23.15 14.32
C ARG A 426 13.91 22.69 13.49
N ALA A 427 12.70 22.74 14.06
CA ALA A 427 11.47 22.39 13.37
C ALA A 427 11.15 23.46 12.32
N GLY A 428 11.18 24.75 12.69
CA GLY A 428 11.06 25.88 11.77
C GLY A 428 12.14 25.93 10.68
N ARG A 429 13.35 25.42 10.96
CA ARG A 429 14.40 25.25 9.95
C ARG A 429 14.07 24.25 8.85
N LEU A 430 13.10 23.33 9.00
CA LEU A 430 12.76 22.38 7.92
C LEU A 430 12.23 23.12 6.68
N ALA A 431 11.43 24.16 6.86
CA ALA A 431 10.95 24.99 5.77
C ALA A 431 12.08 25.78 5.10
N GLU A 432 13.01 26.34 5.90
CA GLU A 432 14.19 27.04 5.40
C GLU A 432 15.15 26.10 4.64
N MET A 433 15.43 24.93 5.21
CA MET A 433 16.21 23.87 4.57
C MET A 433 15.56 23.46 3.25
N ALA A 434 14.24 23.22 3.24
CA ALA A 434 13.49 22.87 2.04
C ALA A 434 13.52 23.98 0.99
N ALA A 435 13.50 25.26 1.39
CA ALA A 435 13.62 26.41 0.50
C ALA A 435 14.99 26.47 -0.19
N GLY A 436 16.06 26.07 0.52
CA GLY A 436 17.42 25.97 -0.01
C GLY A 436 17.66 24.75 -0.91
N LEU A 437 16.74 23.78 -0.98
CA LEU A 437 16.90 22.60 -1.83
C LEU A 437 16.75 22.96 -3.31
N ILE A 438 17.73 22.50 -4.09
CA ILE A 438 17.78 22.67 -5.54
C ILE A 438 16.98 21.55 -6.20
N ALA A 439 16.28 21.89 -7.28
CA ALA A 439 15.59 20.93 -8.10
C ALA A 439 16.59 19.89 -8.68
N PRO A 440 16.23 18.61 -8.70
CA PRO A 440 17.10 17.54 -9.17
C PRO A 440 17.23 17.58 -10.71
N ASP A 441 18.05 16.67 -11.27
CA ASP A 441 18.24 16.55 -12.70
C ASP A 441 16.93 16.14 -13.41
N ALA A 442 16.25 17.14 -13.98
CA ALA A 442 15.04 16.95 -14.76
C ALA A 442 15.29 16.05 -15.97
N ALA A 443 16.46 16.16 -16.63
CA ALA A 443 16.76 15.38 -17.82
C ALA A 443 16.90 13.88 -17.49
N ALA A 444 17.45 13.55 -16.32
CA ALA A 444 17.48 12.17 -15.82
C ALA A 444 16.06 11.61 -15.63
N LEU A 445 15.16 12.36 -15.01
CA LEU A 445 13.76 11.96 -14.84
C LEU A 445 13.07 11.76 -16.20
N TRP A 446 13.21 12.72 -17.12
CA TRP A 446 12.64 12.61 -18.47
C TRP A 446 13.21 11.38 -19.22
N GLY A 447 14.49 11.06 -19.01
CA GLY A 447 15.13 9.86 -19.54
C GLY A 447 14.48 8.57 -19.07
N GLU A 448 14.17 8.47 -17.77
CA GLU A 448 13.46 7.32 -17.18
C GLU A 448 12.06 7.17 -17.76
N VAL A 449 11.29 8.26 -17.85
CA VAL A 449 9.93 8.22 -18.41
C VAL A 449 9.96 7.86 -19.90
N ALA A 450 10.88 8.44 -20.68
CA ALA A 450 11.06 8.10 -22.09
C ALA A 450 11.52 6.64 -22.29
N GLY A 451 12.33 6.11 -21.38
CA GLY A 451 12.68 4.69 -21.31
C GLY A 451 11.44 3.80 -21.16
N GLU A 452 10.58 4.12 -20.20
CA GLU A 452 9.34 3.36 -19.99
C GLU A 452 8.38 3.49 -21.19
N LEU A 453 8.23 4.67 -21.80
CA LEU A 453 7.40 4.84 -23.00
C LEU A 453 7.89 4.00 -24.19
N ARG A 454 9.22 3.85 -24.38
CA ARG A 454 9.79 2.94 -25.39
C ARG A 454 9.48 1.47 -25.07
N ALA A 455 9.55 1.08 -23.81
CA ALA A 455 9.19 -0.27 -23.38
C ALA A 455 7.69 -0.56 -23.61
N LEU A 456 6.82 0.42 -23.34
CA LEU A 456 5.39 0.34 -23.63
C LEU A 456 5.12 0.16 -25.14
N ALA A 457 5.80 0.92 -26.00
CA ALA A 457 5.67 0.79 -27.46
C ALA A 457 6.09 -0.61 -27.93
N ALA A 458 7.22 -1.13 -27.45
CA ALA A 458 7.67 -2.48 -27.77
C ALA A 458 6.70 -3.57 -27.27
N ALA A 459 6.10 -3.38 -26.09
CA ALA A 459 5.07 -4.27 -25.57
C ALA A 459 3.79 -4.23 -26.44
N ALA A 460 3.40 -3.06 -26.93
CA ALA A 460 2.25 -2.89 -27.82
C ALA A 460 2.44 -3.67 -29.14
N GLU A 461 3.61 -3.56 -29.77
CA GLU A 461 3.93 -4.29 -31.00
C GLU A 461 3.85 -5.82 -30.81
N ALA A 462 4.47 -6.32 -29.74
CA ALA A 462 4.41 -7.74 -29.38
C ALA A 462 2.97 -8.20 -29.11
N ALA A 463 2.17 -7.36 -28.45
CA ALA A 463 0.78 -7.64 -28.14
C ALA A 463 -0.09 -7.70 -29.40
N VAL A 464 0.08 -6.78 -30.35
CA VAL A 464 -0.63 -6.82 -31.64
C VAL A 464 -0.31 -8.12 -32.39
N ALA A 465 0.97 -8.53 -32.43
CA ALA A 465 1.38 -9.77 -33.07
C ALA A 465 0.74 -11.01 -32.41
N ALA A 466 0.75 -11.07 -31.07
CA ALA A 466 0.12 -12.16 -30.30
C ALA A 466 -1.40 -12.21 -30.52
N ALA A 467 -2.09 -11.07 -30.49
CA ALA A 467 -3.54 -10.99 -30.75
C ALA A 467 -3.92 -11.51 -32.15
N GLN A 468 -3.16 -11.12 -33.17
CA GLN A 468 -3.36 -11.60 -34.54
C GLN A 468 -3.13 -13.11 -34.67
N LEU A 469 -2.07 -13.63 -34.03
CA LEU A 469 -1.78 -15.07 -34.03
C LEU A 469 -2.85 -15.88 -33.29
N ALA A 470 -3.33 -15.39 -32.14
CA ALA A 470 -4.41 -16.03 -31.39
C ALA A 470 -5.73 -16.02 -32.16
N GLY A 471 -6.06 -14.91 -32.83
CA GLY A 471 -7.21 -14.82 -33.73
C GLY A 471 -7.13 -15.80 -34.91
N ARG A 472 -5.95 -15.92 -35.55
CA ARG A 472 -5.71 -16.91 -36.60
C ARG A 472 -5.85 -18.34 -36.10
N ALA A 473 -5.23 -18.67 -34.97
CA ALA A 473 -5.31 -19.99 -34.36
C ALA A 473 -6.76 -20.37 -34.01
N LEU A 474 -7.56 -19.41 -33.52
CA LEU A 474 -8.97 -19.64 -33.22
C LEU A 474 -9.77 -19.95 -34.50
N ALA A 475 -9.59 -19.17 -35.57
CA ALA A 475 -10.26 -19.41 -36.84
C ALA A 475 -9.83 -20.74 -37.48
N GLU A 476 -8.54 -21.11 -37.40
CA GLU A 476 -8.03 -22.41 -37.86
C GLU A 476 -8.61 -23.58 -37.07
N LEU A 477 -8.77 -23.42 -35.74
CA LEU A 477 -9.40 -24.41 -34.87
C LEU A 477 -10.89 -24.60 -35.22
N GLU A 478 -11.64 -23.51 -35.38
CA GLU A 478 -13.07 -23.53 -35.73
C GLU A 478 -13.32 -24.11 -37.12
N ALA A 479 -12.38 -23.91 -38.06
CA ALA A 479 -12.44 -24.47 -39.40
C ALA A 479 -11.86 -25.90 -39.52
N GLY A 480 -11.44 -26.54 -38.42
CA GLY A 480 -10.86 -27.89 -38.43
C GLY A 480 -9.51 -28.01 -39.13
N GLN A 481 -8.76 -26.91 -39.28
CA GLN A 481 -7.51 -26.85 -40.05
C GLN A 481 -6.28 -27.24 -39.19
N HIS A 482 -6.27 -28.46 -38.65
CA HIS A 482 -5.28 -28.90 -37.64
C HIS A 482 -3.81 -28.75 -38.06
N THR A 483 -3.45 -29.00 -39.32
CA THR A 483 -2.07 -28.85 -39.83
C THR A 483 -1.60 -27.39 -39.87
N ARG A 484 -2.52 -26.44 -40.08
CA ARG A 484 -2.21 -25.01 -40.01
C ARG A 484 -2.11 -24.56 -38.55
N LEU A 485 -3.07 -24.99 -37.73
CA LEU A 485 -3.06 -24.75 -36.28
C LEU A 485 -1.75 -25.21 -35.63
N ALA A 486 -1.26 -26.40 -35.96
CA ALA A 486 0.01 -26.94 -35.45
C ALA A 486 1.24 -26.07 -35.79
N ARG A 487 1.18 -25.27 -36.86
CA ARG A 487 2.24 -24.31 -37.23
C ARG A 487 2.03 -22.94 -36.59
N THR A 488 0.78 -22.54 -36.33
CA THR A 488 0.44 -21.25 -35.71
C THR A 488 0.71 -21.26 -34.21
N LEU A 489 0.41 -22.35 -33.50
CA LEU A 489 0.55 -22.43 -32.03
C LEU A 489 1.98 -22.16 -31.51
N PRO A 490 3.06 -22.71 -32.10
CA PRO A 490 4.42 -22.38 -31.64
C PRO A 490 4.78 -20.90 -31.83
N ARG A 491 4.30 -20.28 -32.92
CA ARG A 491 4.52 -18.85 -33.19
C ARG A 491 3.76 -17.98 -32.19
N LEU A 492 2.52 -18.36 -31.86
CA LEU A 492 1.75 -17.69 -30.81
C LEU A 492 2.49 -17.78 -29.48
N SER A 493 2.94 -18.97 -29.08
CA SER A 493 3.68 -19.17 -27.82
C SER A 493 4.95 -18.31 -27.74
N ALA A 494 5.71 -18.21 -28.83
CA ALA A 494 6.89 -17.33 -28.89
C ALA A 494 6.52 -15.83 -28.79
N ALA A 495 5.43 -15.40 -29.42
CA ALA A 495 4.93 -14.03 -29.31
C ALA A 495 4.45 -13.72 -27.89
N GLU A 496 3.74 -14.65 -27.24
CA GLU A 496 3.30 -14.53 -25.83
C GLU A 496 4.48 -14.49 -24.86
N ALA A 497 5.52 -15.29 -25.10
CA ALA A 497 6.75 -15.24 -24.30
C ALA A 497 7.45 -13.87 -24.43
N THR A 498 7.52 -13.35 -25.65
CA THR A 498 8.08 -12.01 -25.92
C THR A 498 7.25 -10.93 -25.25
N LEU A 499 5.92 -11.00 -25.35
CA LEU A 499 5.00 -10.08 -24.69
C LEU A 499 5.18 -10.13 -23.16
N GLY A 500 5.26 -11.32 -22.58
CA GLY A 500 5.50 -11.52 -21.15
C GLY A 500 6.80 -10.88 -20.70
N GLU A 501 7.88 -11.01 -21.48
CA GLU A 501 9.16 -10.37 -21.17
C GLU A 501 9.07 -8.83 -21.21
N ARG A 502 8.42 -8.27 -22.25
CA ARG A 502 8.29 -6.81 -22.42
C ARG A 502 7.38 -6.15 -21.38
N THR A 503 6.43 -6.88 -20.82
CA THR A 503 5.46 -6.35 -19.85
C THR A 503 5.96 -6.39 -18.41
N ARG A 504 6.95 -7.23 -18.09
CA ARG A 504 7.52 -7.35 -16.72
C ARG A 504 8.14 -6.07 -16.18
N THR A 505 8.59 -5.17 -17.05
CA THR A 505 9.35 -3.97 -16.66
C THR A 505 8.52 -2.68 -16.66
N THR A 506 7.21 -2.73 -16.95
CA THR A 506 6.38 -1.53 -17.15
C THR A 506 5.30 -1.42 -16.07
N ARG A 507 5.57 -0.66 -15.01
CA ARG A 507 4.61 -0.48 -13.92
C ARG A 507 3.37 0.30 -14.35
N LEU A 508 3.51 1.28 -15.25
CA LEU A 508 2.36 2.01 -15.82
C LEU A 508 1.39 1.05 -16.52
N LEU A 509 1.93 0.11 -17.30
CA LEU A 509 1.13 -0.87 -18.03
C LEU A 509 0.45 -1.84 -17.08
N ASN A 510 1.17 -2.33 -16.07
CA ASN A 510 0.60 -3.23 -15.07
C ASN A 510 -0.55 -2.57 -14.30
N ALA A 511 -0.42 -1.28 -13.98
CA ALA A 511 -1.49 -0.52 -13.35
C ALA A 511 -2.74 -0.40 -14.25
N LEU A 512 -2.57 -0.12 -15.55
CA LEU A 512 -3.68 0.11 -16.49
C LEU A 512 -4.28 -1.18 -17.08
N VAL A 513 -3.46 -2.19 -17.37
CA VAL A 513 -3.91 -3.47 -17.94
C VAL A 513 -4.48 -4.38 -16.86
N GLY A 514 -3.97 -4.32 -15.62
CA GLY A 514 -4.57 -4.99 -14.47
C GLY A 514 -6.05 -4.62 -14.28
N GLU A 515 -6.40 -3.36 -14.52
CA GLU A 515 -7.79 -2.87 -14.57
C GLU A 515 -8.59 -3.55 -15.69
N LYS A 516 -8.12 -3.50 -16.95
CA LYS A 516 -8.87 -3.96 -18.12
C LYS A 516 -8.98 -5.49 -18.20
N ALA A 517 -7.93 -6.22 -17.85
CA ALA A 517 -7.89 -7.69 -17.85
C ALA A 517 -8.76 -8.29 -16.73
N ALA A 518 -8.79 -7.67 -15.55
CA ALA A 518 -9.62 -8.10 -14.42
C ALA A 518 -11.12 -7.97 -14.67
N VAL A 519 -11.53 -7.01 -15.50
CA VAL A 519 -12.93 -6.77 -15.89
C VAL A 519 -13.33 -7.72 -17.03
N ALA A 520 -12.45 -7.95 -18.00
CA ALA A 520 -12.71 -8.85 -19.14
C ALA A 520 -12.81 -10.34 -18.76
N ALA A 521 -12.18 -10.77 -17.65
CA ALA A 521 -12.22 -12.15 -17.17
C ALA A 521 -13.49 -12.48 -16.33
N ARG A 522 -14.34 -11.50 -16.00
CA ARG A 522 -15.54 -11.74 -15.19
C ARG A 522 -16.66 -12.37 -16.03
N GLY A 523 -17.21 -13.47 -15.53
CA GLY A 523 -18.47 -14.04 -16.03
C GLY A 523 -18.36 -15.18 -17.05
N GLN A 524 -17.15 -15.60 -17.45
CA GLN A 524 -16.99 -16.79 -18.29
C GLN A 524 -16.47 -17.96 -17.48
N ALA A 525 -17.33 -18.96 -17.25
CA ALA A 525 -16.92 -20.22 -16.64
C ALA A 525 -15.84 -20.88 -17.50
N ARG A 526 -14.75 -21.34 -16.88
CA ARG A 526 -13.76 -22.18 -17.54
C ARG A 526 -14.47 -23.48 -17.99
N PRO A 527 -14.33 -23.91 -19.25
CA PRO A 527 -14.95 -25.15 -19.70
C PRO A 527 -14.39 -26.34 -18.90
N PRO A 528 -15.18 -27.42 -18.70
CA PRO A 528 -14.71 -28.62 -18.03
C PRO A 528 -13.44 -29.17 -18.72
N ALA A 529 -12.47 -29.64 -17.92
CA ALA A 529 -11.20 -30.13 -18.45
C ALA A 529 -11.33 -31.33 -19.41
N ALA A 530 -12.46 -32.04 -19.37
CA ALA A 530 -12.78 -33.16 -20.25
C ALA A 530 -12.97 -32.74 -21.72
N ASP A 531 -13.37 -31.49 -21.99
CA ASP A 531 -13.52 -30.95 -23.35
C ASP A 531 -12.28 -30.17 -23.77
N ARG A 532 -11.33 -30.88 -24.40
CA ARG A 532 -10.04 -30.30 -24.83
C ARG A 532 -10.19 -29.23 -25.90
N LEU A 533 -11.16 -29.35 -26.81
CA LEU A 533 -11.38 -28.38 -27.88
C LEU A 533 -11.99 -27.10 -27.31
N ALA A 534 -13.00 -27.20 -26.46
CA ALA A 534 -13.56 -26.04 -25.78
C ALA A 534 -12.52 -25.36 -24.88
N ALA A 535 -11.69 -26.13 -24.16
CA ALA A 535 -10.59 -25.58 -23.35
C ALA A 535 -9.54 -24.84 -24.20
N THR A 536 -9.16 -25.39 -25.36
CA THR A 536 -8.20 -24.75 -26.27
C THR A 536 -8.79 -23.47 -26.87
N ALA A 537 -10.03 -23.51 -27.36
CA ALA A 537 -10.71 -22.34 -27.90
C ALA A 537 -10.90 -21.24 -26.84
N TRP A 538 -11.20 -21.62 -25.60
CA TRP A 538 -11.27 -20.68 -24.47
C TRP A 538 -9.92 -20.03 -24.20
N SER A 539 -8.83 -20.82 -24.16
CA SER A 539 -7.47 -20.30 -23.95
C SER A 539 -7.04 -19.31 -25.04
N LEU A 540 -7.29 -19.63 -26.31
CA LEU A 540 -6.98 -18.74 -27.44
C LEU A 540 -7.78 -17.43 -27.37
N ARG A 541 -9.05 -17.48 -26.95
CA ARG A 541 -9.86 -16.28 -26.71
C ARG A 541 -9.32 -15.42 -25.57
N GLN A 542 -8.85 -16.01 -24.48
CA GLN A 542 -8.24 -15.26 -23.38
C GLN A 542 -6.91 -14.62 -23.81
N SER A 543 -6.04 -15.39 -24.48
CA SER A 543 -4.78 -14.90 -25.04
C SER A 543 -5.01 -13.65 -25.91
N ARG A 544 -5.90 -13.76 -26.91
CA ARG A 544 -6.24 -12.65 -27.80
C ARG A 544 -6.70 -11.41 -27.02
N ARG A 545 -7.63 -11.57 -26.08
CA ARG A 545 -8.19 -10.46 -25.29
C ARG A 545 -7.14 -9.77 -24.43
N ILE A 546 -6.29 -10.53 -23.75
CA ILE A 546 -5.21 -9.98 -22.91
C ILE A 546 -4.24 -9.18 -23.79
N SER A 547 -3.85 -9.74 -24.94
CA SER A 547 -2.99 -9.04 -25.89
C SER A 547 -3.63 -7.76 -26.45
N GLU A 548 -4.91 -7.78 -26.83
CA GLU A 548 -5.63 -6.58 -27.26
C GLU A 548 -5.70 -5.51 -26.14
N ALA A 549 -5.92 -5.92 -24.89
CA ALA A 549 -5.94 -5.02 -23.74
C ALA A 549 -4.57 -4.37 -23.47
N VAL A 550 -3.47 -5.15 -23.63
CA VAL A 550 -2.11 -4.62 -23.53
C VAL A 550 -1.83 -3.60 -24.63
N ALA A 551 -2.13 -3.94 -25.89
CA ALA A 551 -1.92 -3.05 -27.02
C ALA A 551 -2.68 -1.73 -26.85
N GLY A 552 -3.97 -1.81 -26.47
CA GLY A 552 -4.80 -0.62 -26.22
C GLY A 552 -4.31 0.22 -25.03
N GLY A 553 -3.92 -0.43 -23.92
CA GLY A 553 -3.39 0.27 -22.75
C GLY A 553 -2.07 0.99 -23.02
N ALA A 554 -1.16 0.37 -23.77
CA ALA A 554 0.10 1.00 -24.16
C ALA A 554 -0.12 2.22 -25.08
N ALA A 555 -1.03 2.13 -26.04
CA ALA A 555 -1.39 3.26 -26.90
C ALA A 555 -2.02 4.42 -26.10
N GLU A 556 -2.89 4.09 -25.14
CA GLU A 556 -3.51 5.07 -24.24
C GLU A 556 -2.47 5.80 -23.36
N LEU A 557 -1.50 5.07 -22.80
CA LEU A 557 -0.40 5.65 -22.04
C LEU A 557 0.49 6.55 -22.91
N ALA A 558 0.86 6.10 -24.11
CA ALA A 558 1.66 6.89 -25.04
C ALA A 558 0.97 8.22 -25.40
N ALA A 559 -0.35 8.20 -25.60
CA ALA A 559 -1.12 9.41 -25.88
C ALA A 559 -1.16 10.38 -24.68
N ARG A 560 -1.23 9.86 -23.45
CA ARG A 560 -1.28 10.66 -22.22
C ARG A 560 0.03 11.37 -21.89
N PHE A 561 1.16 10.66 -22.02
CA PHE A 561 2.47 11.21 -21.71
C PHE A 561 3.10 11.97 -22.89
N GLY A 562 2.58 11.80 -24.11
CA GLY A 562 3.08 12.45 -25.32
C GLY A 562 4.47 11.98 -25.74
N PRO A 563 4.99 12.47 -26.89
CA PRO A 563 6.40 12.26 -27.25
C PRO A 563 7.26 13.16 -26.37
N LEU A 564 7.62 12.68 -25.19
CA LEU A 564 8.57 13.35 -24.30
C LEU A 564 9.94 13.35 -24.98
N SER A 565 10.32 14.48 -25.57
CA SER A 565 11.70 14.70 -25.99
C SER A 565 12.48 15.21 -24.78
N PRO A 566 13.73 14.77 -24.54
CA PRO A 566 14.61 15.39 -23.54
C PRO A 566 14.75 16.91 -23.74
N SER A 567 14.54 17.40 -24.97
CA SER A 567 14.56 18.82 -25.32
C SER A 567 13.24 19.57 -25.05
N SER A 568 12.18 18.87 -24.63
CA SER A 568 10.84 19.43 -24.38
C SER A 568 10.56 19.71 -22.90
N ALA A 569 11.59 19.65 -22.05
CA ALA A 569 11.48 19.99 -20.64
C ALA A 569 10.85 21.40 -20.50
N PRO A 570 9.69 21.53 -19.84
CA PRO A 570 9.10 22.84 -19.60
C PRO A 570 10.06 23.65 -18.72
N ALA A 571 10.30 24.90 -19.10
CA ALA A 571 11.04 25.83 -18.25
C ALA A 571 10.35 25.91 -16.88
N PRO A 572 11.10 25.98 -15.76
CA PRO A 572 10.50 26.10 -14.45
C PRO A 572 9.54 27.30 -14.42
N PRO A 573 8.35 27.16 -13.78
CA PRO A 573 7.46 28.29 -13.63
C PRO A 573 8.23 29.42 -12.95
N ARG A 574 8.15 30.64 -13.50
CA ARG A 574 8.73 31.83 -12.87
C ARG A 574 8.02 32.03 -11.53
N THR A 575 8.65 31.59 -10.45
CA THR A 575 8.25 32.00 -9.10
C THR A 575 8.54 33.49 -9.01
N SER A 576 7.50 34.31 -9.06
CA SER A 576 7.63 35.72 -8.69
C SER A 576 8.18 35.75 -7.26
N PRO A 577 9.31 36.43 -6.97
CA PRO A 577 9.71 36.64 -5.59
C PRO A 577 8.55 37.39 -4.92
N ALA A 578 8.08 36.86 -3.80
CA ALA A 578 7.18 37.60 -2.93
C ALA A 578 7.84 38.97 -2.69
N ALA A 579 7.11 40.03 -3.04
CA ALA A 579 7.55 41.39 -2.73
C ALA A 579 7.73 41.49 -1.19
N PRO A 580 8.76 42.21 -0.74
CA PRO A 580 9.20 42.24 0.66
C PRO A 580 8.12 42.70 1.64
#